data_AF-A0A2R5HFZ1-F1
#
_entry.id   AF-A0A2R5HFZ1-F1
#
_cell.length_a   1.000
_cell.length_b   1.000
_cell.length_c   1.000
_cell.angle_alpha   90.00
_cell.angle_beta   90.00
_cell.angle_gamma   90.00
#
_symmetry.space_group_name_H-M   'P 1'
#
loop_
_entity.id
_entity.type
_entity.pdbx_description
1 polymer ?
#
loop_
_entity_poly.entity_id
_entity_poly.type
_entity_poly.pdbx_seq_one_letter_code
_entity_poly.pdbx_strand_id
1 'polypeptide(L)' 'MFGLILELYIQGLIFSFILIAVLCGLYIFAFLVRNPEKSRAERRNRVMDAILVAVLTIPILSFALLGFLVILRAKHL' A
#
# COMPACT_ATOMS: atom_id res chain seq x y z
N MET A 1 6.53 -19.25 18.26
CA MET A 1 5.40 -19.13 17.31
C MET A 1 4.96 -17.67 17.12
N PHE A 2 4.67 -16.90 18.17
CA PHE A 2 4.25 -15.49 18.04
C PHE A 2 5.26 -14.57 17.32
N GLY A 3 6.55 -14.66 17.66
CA GLY A 3 7.59 -13.81 17.04
C GLY A 3 7.71 -13.99 15.52
N LEU A 4 7.52 -15.22 15.02
CA LEU A 4 7.54 -15.51 13.59
C LEU A 4 6.36 -14.85 12.85
N ILE A 5 5.17 -14.92 13.44
CA ILE A 5 3.97 -14.32 12.82
C ILE A 5 4.11 -12.80 12.78
N LEU A 6 4.64 -12.19 13.85
CA LEU A 6 4.90 -10.76 13.89
C LEU A 6 5.94 -10.33 12.84
N GLU A 7 7.04 -11.08 12.70
CA GLU A 7 8.07 -10.83 11.69
C GLU A 7 7.48 -10.85 10.26
N LEU A 8 6.71 -11.89 9.92
CA LEU A 8 6.06 -12.01 8.62
C LEU A 8 5.01 -10.93 8.38
N TYR A 9 4.31 -10.49 9.43
CA TYR A 9 3.33 -9.42 9.34
C TYR A 9 4.00 -8.08 9.04
N ILE A 10 5.07 -7.73 9.78
CA ILE A 10 5.84 -6.51 9.54
C ILE A 10 6.46 -6.53 8.14
N GLN A 11 6.97 -7.68 7.69
CA GLN A 11 7.46 -7.83 6.31
C GLN A 11 6.34 -7.56 5.29
N GLY A 12 5.17 -8.19 5.45
CA GLY A 12 4.00 -7.96 4.59
C GLY A 12 3.50 -6.51 4.62
N LEU A 13 3.57 -5.86 5.78
CA LEU A 13 3.21 -4.46 5.95
C LEU A 13 4.15 -3.53 5.18
N ILE A 14 5.46 -3.72 5.27
CA ILE A 14 6.46 -2.93 4.54
C ILE A 14 6.28 -3.11 3.03
N PHE A 15 6.11 -4.34 2.55
CA PHE A 15 5.85 -4.61 1.13
C PHE A 15 4.56 -3.93 0.65
N SER A 16 3.49 -4.02 1.44
CA SER A 16 2.21 -3.38 1.11
C SER A 16 2.33 -1.87 1.08
N PHE A 17 3.03 -1.28 2.05
CA PHE A 17 3.27 0.15 2.12
C PHE A 17 4.03 0.65 0.89
N ILE A 18 5.14 -0.01 0.52
CA ILE A 18 5.94 0.38 -0.65
C ILE A 18 5.11 0.25 -1.93
N LEU A 19 4.42 -0.87 -2.13
CA LEU A 19 3.62 -1.09 -3.33
C LEU A 19 2.53 -0.04 -3.49
N ILE A 20 1.76 0.20 -2.43
CA ILE A 20 0.66 1.17 -2.45
C ILE A 20 1.18 2.60 -2.58
N ALA A 21 2.29 2.96 -1.90
CA ALA A 21 2.92 4.27 -2.04
C ALA A 21 3.36 4.54 -3.49
N VAL A 22 3.95 3.54 -4.17
CA VAL A 22 4.32 3.64 -5.57
C VAL A 22 3.09 3.79 -6.47
N LEU A 23 2.06 2.96 -6.29
CA LEU A 23 0.84 3.03 -7.11
C LEU A 23 0.11 4.37 -6.92
N CYS A 24 -0.08 4.82 -5.69
CA CYS A 24 -0.70 6.12 -5.39
C CYS A 24 0.16 7.28 -5.90
N GLY A 25 1.48 7.20 -5.74
CA GLY A 25 2.43 8.19 -6.24
C GLY A 25 2.34 8.33 -7.76
N LEU A 26 2.37 7.20 -8.48
CA LEU A 26 2.21 7.16 -9.94
C LEU A 26 0.85 7.71 -10.39
N TYR A 27 -0.23 7.36 -9.68
CA TYR A 27 -1.56 7.87 -9.98
C TYR A 27 -1.68 9.39 -9.82
N ILE A 28 -1.16 9.92 -8.70
CA ILE A 28 -1.14 11.36 -8.44
C ILE A 28 -0.26 12.06 -9.47
N PHE A 29 0.93 11.53 -9.74
CA PHE A 29 1.86 12.09 -10.72
C PHE A 29 1.25 12.15 -12.12
N ALA A 30 0.68 11.05 -12.60
CA ALA A 30 -0.01 10.98 -13.89
C ALA A 30 -1.18 11.97 -13.97
N PHE A 31 -1.92 12.15 -12.88
CA PHE A 31 -2.99 13.15 -12.83
C PHE A 31 -2.47 14.58 -12.94
N LEU A 32 -1.41 14.93 -12.19
CA LEU A 32 -0.83 16.27 -12.17
C LEU A 32 -0.27 16.65 -13.54
N VAL A 33 0.41 15.71 -14.22
CA VAL A 33 0.95 15.92 -15.57
C VAL A 33 -0.17 16.13 -16.59
N ARG A 34 -1.28 15.38 -16.49
CA ARG A 34 -2.41 15.48 -17.43
C ARG A 34 -3.33 16.68 -17.19
N ASN A 35 -3.36 17.25 -15.99
CA ASN A 35 -4.33 18.28 -15.61
C ASN A 35 -3.66 19.49 -14.94
N PRO A 36 -2.76 20.21 -15.64
CA PRO A 36 -2.05 21.35 -15.07
C PRO A 36 -2.98 22.51 -14.68
N GLU A 37 -4.12 22.67 -15.37
CA GLU A 37 -5.07 23.77 -15.15
C GLU A 37 -5.92 23.64 -13.86
N LYS A 38 -5.87 22.49 -13.18
CA LYS A 38 -6.72 22.19 -12.01
C LYS A 38 -6.38 23.05 -10.79
N SER A 39 -7.41 23.50 -10.08
CA SER A 39 -7.29 24.33 -8.87
C SER A 39 -6.53 23.61 -7.76
N ARG A 40 -5.86 24.38 -6.88
CA ARG A 40 -5.16 23.86 -5.68
C ARG A 40 -6.08 23.01 -4.81
N ALA A 41 -7.37 23.35 -4.73
CA ALA A 41 -8.37 22.60 -3.97
C ALA A 41 -8.63 21.20 -4.56
N GLU A 42 -8.78 21.09 -5.88
CA GLU A 42 -9.01 19.81 -6.56
C GLU A 42 -7.80 18.88 -6.46
N ARG A 43 -6.59 19.44 -6.59
CA ARG A 43 -5.34 18.69 -6.41
C ARG A 43 -5.23 18.12 -4.99
N ARG A 44 -5.54 18.94 -3.96
CA ARG A 44 -5.55 18.50 -2.57
C ARG A 44 -6.57 17.39 -2.34
N ASN A 45 -7.79 17.54 -2.87
CA ASN A 45 -8.83 16.52 -2.72
C ASN A 45 -8.36 15.16 -3.26
N ARG A 46 -7.76 15.16 -4.46
CA ARG A 46 -7.27 13.93 -5.06
C ARG A 46 -6.12 13.28 -4.28
N VAL A 47 -5.22 14.08 -3.69
CA VAL A 47 -4.17 13.54 -2.82
C VAL A 47 -4.78 12.95 -1.55
N MET A 48 -5.78 13.61 -0.94
CA MET A 48 -6.49 13.07 0.22
C MET A 48 -7.22 11.77 -0.10
N ASP A 49 -7.90 11.69 -1.25
CA ASP A 49 -8.55 10.46 -1.72
C ASP A 49 -7.54 9.32 -1.88
N ALA A 50 -6.38 9.60 -2.48
CA ALA A 50 -5.32 8.60 -2.65
C ALA A 50 -4.72 8.14 -1.31
N ILE A 51 -4.55 9.05 -0.34
CA ILE A 51 -4.10 8.70 1.02
C ILE A 51 -5.16 7.85 1.73
N LEU A 52 -6.45 8.18 1.59
CA LEU A 52 -7.54 7.40 2.16
C LEU A 52 -7.54 5.97 1.61
N VAL A 53 -7.42 5.82 0.28
CA VAL A 53 -7.27 4.50 -0.36
C VAL A 53 -6.04 3.78 0.19
N ALA A 54 -4.92 4.47 0.36
CA ALA A 54 -3.70 3.85 0.87
C ALA A 54 -3.87 3.33 2.30
N VAL A 55 -4.39 4.16 3.20
CA VAL A 55 -4.62 3.82 4.62
C VAL A 55 -5.58 2.63 4.76
N LEU A 56 -6.59 2.53 3.90
CA LEU A 56 -7.55 1.42 3.92
C LEU A 56 -6.97 0.13 3.28
N THR A 57 -6.19 0.26 2.20
CA THR A 57 -5.74 -0.90 1.42
C THR A 57 -4.51 -1.57 2.02
N ILE A 58 -3.57 -0.79 2.58
CA ILE A 58 -2.33 -1.31 3.19
C ILE A 58 -2.59 -2.39 4.25
N PRO A 59 -3.50 -2.22 5.25
CA PRO A 59 -3.73 -3.25 6.24
C PRO A 59 -4.28 -4.53 5.62
N ILE A 60 -5.26 -4.42 4.71
CA ILE A 60 -5.88 -5.56 4.02
C ILE A 60 -4.83 -6.33 3.21
N LEU A 61 -4.01 -5.62 2.44
CA LEU A 61 -2.96 -6.22 1.63
C LEU A 61 -1.86 -6.86 2.50
N SER A 62 -1.52 -6.24 3.63
CA SER A 62 -0.52 -6.80 4.56
C SER A 62 -0.99 -8.14 5.14
N PHE A 63 -2.28 -8.30 5.44
CA PHE A 63 -2.85 -9.56 5.90
C PHE A 63 -2.85 -10.62 4.80
N ALA A 64 -3.15 -10.24 3.56
CA ALA A 64 -3.07 -11.15 2.42
C ALA A 64 -1.63 -11.64 2.19
N LEU A 65 -0.65 -10.74 2.24
CA LEU A 65 0.78 -11.08 2.13
C LEU A 65 1.26 -11.92 3.30
N LEU A 66 0.83 -11.66 4.53
CA LEU A 66 1.12 -12.50 5.69
C LEU A 66 0.65 -13.94 5.44
N GLY A 67 -0.60 -14.13 5.02
CA GLY A 67 -1.14 -15.47 4.74
C GLY A 67 -0.35 -16.18 3.64
N PHE A 68 0.00 -15.47 2.58
CA PHE A 68 0.82 -16.00 1.49
C PHE A 68 2.24 -16.38 1.95
N LEU A 69 2.91 -15.50 2.69
CA LEU A 69 4.26 -15.75 3.22
C LEU A 69 4.28 -16.91 4.20
N VAL A 70 3.25 -17.05 5.05
CA VAL A 70 3.10 -18.18 5.97
C VAL A 70 3.02 -19.50 5.20
N ILE A 71 2.21 -19.56 4.13
CA ILE A 71 2.09 -20.76 3.28
C ILE A 71 3.44 -21.10 2.62
N LEU A 72 4.17 -20.10 2.12
CA LEU A 72 5.48 -20.32 1.51
C LEU A 72 6.52 -20.82 2.53
N ARG A 73 6.56 -20.23 3.73
CA ARG A 73 7.42 -20.69 4.83
C ARG A 73 7.10 -22.12 5.24
N ALA A 74 5.81 -22.46 5.36
CA ALA A 74 5.36 -23.78 5.76
C ALA A 74 5.72 -24.88 4.76
N LYS A 75 5.94 -24.55 3.48
CA LYS A 75 6.42 -25.50 2.46
C LYS A 75 7.94 -25.75 2.50
N HIS A 76 8.69 -24.90 3.20
CA HIS A 76 10.16 -24.98 3.30
C HIS A 76 10.65 -25.49 4.66
N LEU A 77 9.73 -25.88 5.55
CA LEU A 77 9.98 -26.64 6.79
C LEU A 77 9.65 -28.11 6.55
#